data_AF-A0A535IAX0-F1
#
_entry.id   AF-A0A535IAX0-F1
#
_cell.length_a   1.000
_cell.length_b   1.000
_cell.length_c   1.000
_cell.angle_alpha   90.00
_cell.angle_beta   90.00
_cell.angle_gamma   90.00
#
_symmetry.space_group_name_H-M   'P 1'
#
loop_
_entity.id
_entity.type
_entity.pdbx_description
1 polymer ?
#
loop_
_entity_poly.entity_id
_entity_poly.type
_entity_poly.pdbx_seq_one_letter_code
_entity_poly.pdbx_strand_id
1 'polypeptide(L)'
;MVGAVGGTASGVAEDSVVMAVHDIESRYHWVLPGRPPGGRTMRPFRFGLAMHSAASRREWTERAQSVESMGFDVLLISDHFRDQLAPFSALACAAAATTRLRLGTLVLDNDFRHPAITAKEVATLDVLSDGRAEVGLGAGWDVADYDRSGIPFDPPAIRVGRLEEGALIMRGLFGEGPFSFTGRHFQIHDLDGRPKPIQRPGPPILVGGGRPRMLAVAARVADIVGVHVILNGGGGRVQDGASMTGSATARRVEWIRSAAPDRFAQLELQVQVFIVAIDRPRDEVVQEAEMRLGIPAAEVFDSPHVLAGSTDGIVEQLLARRERYGLSYVTTNHANGEAMARVIARLAGR
;
A
#
# COMPACT_ATOMS: atom_id res chain seq x y z
N MET A 1 -15.86 40.21 -53.24
CA MET A 1 -15.21 39.33 -54.23
C MET A 1 -14.26 38.43 -53.45
N VAL A 2 -14.68 37.26 -52.95
CA VAL A 2 -14.95 35.97 -53.65
C VAL A 2 -13.68 35.34 -54.25
N GLY A 3 -13.36 34.12 -53.79
CA GLY A 3 -12.51 33.10 -54.46
C GLY A 3 -11.21 32.75 -53.70
N ALA A 4 -11.12 31.69 -52.89
CA ALA A 4 -11.08 30.23 -53.15
C ALA A 4 -9.65 29.69 -53.47
N VAL A 5 -8.99 28.99 -52.53
CA VAL A 5 -8.83 27.51 -52.33
C VAL A 5 -7.63 26.87 -53.06
N GLY A 6 -6.81 26.13 -52.29
CA GLY A 6 -5.86 25.09 -52.73
C GLY A 6 -4.54 25.18 -51.93
N GLY A 7 -4.12 24.28 -51.04
CA GLY A 7 -4.40 22.85 -50.88
C GLY A 7 -3.10 22.08 -51.13
N THR A 8 -2.43 21.59 -50.07
CA THR A 8 -1.74 20.28 -49.93
C THR A 8 -0.75 20.31 -48.75
N ALA A 9 -1.18 19.80 -47.61
CA ALA A 9 -0.30 19.27 -46.58
C ALA A 9 -0.64 17.78 -46.41
N SER A 10 0.21 16.91 -46.93
CA SER A 10 0.28 15.48 -46.62
C SER A 10 1.71 15.19 -46.18
N GLY A 11 2.01 14.37 -45.19
CA GLY A 11 1.18 13.67 -44.23
C GLY A 11 2.14 13.14 -43.16
N VAL A 12 1.65 13.03 -41.93
CA VAL A 12 2.26 12.17 -40.92
C VAL A 12 1.09 11.41 -40.32
N ALA A 13 1.08 10.10 -40.57
CA ALA A 13 -0.01 9.22 -40.23
C ALA A 13 -0.23 9.16 -38.71
N GLU A 14 -1.49 9.34 -38.32
CA GLU A 14 -2.05 9.03 -37.01
C GLU A 14 -1.92 7.53 -36.75
N ASP A 15 -1.16 7.16 -35.72
CA ASP A 15 -1.29 5.87 -35.03
C ASP A 15 -1.15 6.12 -33.52
N SER A 16 -2.01 6.97 -32.96
CA SER A 16 -2.21 7.06 -31.52
C SER A 16 -3.28 6.05 -31.11
N VAL A 17 -2.83 4.91 -30.59
CA VAL A 17 -3.72 3.87 -30.09
C VAL A 17 -4.47 4.38 -28.87
N VAL A 18 -5.75 4.72 -29.04
CA VAL A 18 -6.69 5.03 -27.95
C VAL A 18 -7.10 3.72 -27.28
N MET A 19 -6.72 3.53 -26.03
CA MET A 19 -7.03 2.33 -25.24
C MET A 19 -8.23 2.58 -24.33
N ALA A 20 -9.35 1.90 -24.58
CA ALA A 20 -10.46 1.85 -23.63
C ALA A 20 -10.07 1.03 -22.40
N VAL A 21 -10.70 1.28 -21.23
CA VAL A 21 -10.43 0.53 -19.98
C VAL A 21 -10.55 -0.99 -20.15
N HIS A 22 -11.45 -1.45 -21.03
CA HIS A 22 -11.61 -2.87 -21.36
C HIS A 22 -10.42 -3.45 -22.17
N ASP A 23 -9.69 -2.59 -22.89
CA ASP A 23 -8.52 -2.94 -23.70
C ASP A 23 -7.23 -2.98 -22.84
N ILE A 24 -7.21 -2.32 -21.68
CA ILE A 24 -6.13 -2.48 -20.68
C ILE A 24 -6.14 -3.90 -20.12
N GLU A 25 -7.32 -4.48 -19.90
CA GLU A 25 -7.44 -5.90 -19.49
C GLU A 25 -7.07 -6.87 -20.62
N SER A 26 -7.25 -6.49 -21.90
CA SER A 26 -7.03 -7.35 -23.07
C SER A 26 -5.58 -7.32 -23.60
N ARG A 27 -4.93 -6.14 -23.65
CA ARG A 27 -3.53 -6.00 -24.10
C ARG A 27 -2.54 -6.34 -23.00
N TYR A 28 -2.96 -6.20 -21.76
CA TYR A 28 -2.23 -6.71 -20.64
C TYR A 28 -2.96 -7.90 -20.04
N HIS A 29 -2.92 -9.03 -20.75
CA HIS A 29 -2.93 -10.35 -20.12
C HIS A 29 -1.77 -10.40 -19.10
N TRP A 30 -1.95 -9.79 -17.92
CA TRP A 30 -0.96 -9.75 -16.86
C TRP A 30 -0.95 -11.11 -16.15
N VAL A 31 -0.23 -12.05 -16.76
CA VAL A 31 0.63 -12.95 -16.02
C VAL A 31 1.91 -12.16 -15.76
N LEU A 32 2.27 -11.93 -14.49
CA LEU A 32 3.57 -11.35 -14.13
C LEU A 32 4.68 -12.04 -14.94
N PRO A 33 5.62 -11.31 -15.58
CA PRO A 33 6.79 -11.97 -16.15
C PRO A 33 7.52 -12.74 -15.06
N GLY A 34 7.48 -14.07 -15.17
CA GLY A 34 8.39 -15.02 -14.53
C GLY A 34 8.49 -14.97 -13.01
N ARG A 35 7.42 -15.33 -12.28
CA ARG A 35 7.62 -16.43 -11.32
C ARG A 35 7.00 -17.66 -11.96
N PRO A 36 7.72 -18.78 -12.13
CA PRO A 36 7.12 -19.97 -12.72
C PRO A 36 5.85 -20.31 -11.94
N PRO A 37 4.86 -20.99 -12.54
CA PRO A 37 3.79 -21.63 -11.80
C PRO A 37 4.41 -22.75 -10.94
N GLY A 38 5.06 -22.36 -9.85
CA GLY A 38 5.57 -23.23 -8.80
C GLY A 38 4.47 -23.36 -7.78
N GLY A 39 3.97 -24.57 -7.59
CA GLY A 39 2.85 -24.83 -6.68
C GLY A 39 3.11 -24.28 -5.28
N ARG A 40 2.06 -23.74 -4.63
CA ARG A 40 1.89 -23.47 -3.18
C ARG A 40 3.15 -23.14 -2.34
N THR A 41 4.18 -22.47 -2.85
CA THR A 41 5.29 -22.02 -2.00
C THR A 41 4.85 -20.74 -1.30
N MET A 42 4.60 -20.82 0.00
CA MET A 42 4.24 -19.69 0.84
C MET A 42 5.27 -18.55 0.70
N ARG A 43 4.81 -17.31 0.60
CA ARG A 43 5.71 -16.14 0.51
C ARG A 43 6.58 -16.03 1.78
N PRO A 44 7.85 -15.63 1.64
CA PRO A 44 8.67 -15.27 2.80
C PRO A 44 8.03 -14.08 3.53
N PHE A 45 8.31 -13.94 4.82
CA PHE A 45 7.82 -12.78 5.56
C PHE A 45 8.56 -11.52 5.13
N ARG A 46 7.82 -10.41 5.15
CA ARG A 46 8.35 -9.04 5.05
C ARG A 46 7.79 -8.21 6.20
N PHE A 47 8.60 -7.32 6.75
CA PHE A 47 8.25 -6.49 7.88
C PHE A 47 8.38 -5.00 7.56
N GLY A 48 7.31 -4.24 7.79
CA GLY A 48 7.29 -2.79 7.62
C GLY A 48 7.16 -2.05 8.94
N LEU A 49 7.86 -0.91 9.09
CA LEU A 49 7.71 -0.03 10.23
C LEU A 49 7.21 1.35 9.78
N ALA A 50 6.05 1.76 10.30
CA ALA A 50 5.47 3.08 10.06
C ALA A 50 6.07 4.13 11.02
N MET A 51 6.51 5.25 10.43
CA MET A 51 7.00 6.45 11.10
C MET A 51 6.33 7.68 10.49
N HIS A 52 6.19 8.75 11.28
CA HIS A 52 5.38 9.91 10.87
C HIS A 52 6.13 11.25 10.93
N SER A 53 6.95 11.47 11.96
CA SER A 53 7.58 12.78 12.19
C SER A 53 9.03 12.66 12.64
N ALA A 54 9.77 13.77 12.52
CA ALA A 54 11.06 14.03 13.12
C ALA A 54 11.26 15.55 13.19
N ALA A 55 11.95 16.06 14.20
CA ALA A 55 12.24 17.48 14.37
C ALA A 55 13.41 17.98 13.50
N SER A 56 14.20 17.06 12.92
CA SER A 56 15.32 17.42 12.06
C SER A 56 15.66 16.34 11.03
N ARG A 57 16.42 16.73 10.00
CA ARG A 57 17.03 15.80 9.04
C ARG A 57 17.83 14.70 9.75
N ARG A 58 18.67 15.08 10.72
CA ARG A 58 19.56 14.14 11.45
C ARG A 58 18.75 13.05 12.13
N GLU A 59 17.74 13.46 12.90
CA GLU A 59 16.85 12.54 13.60
C GLU A 59 16.12 11.60 12.62
N TRP A 60 15.62 12.13 11.51
CA TRP A 60 14.96 11.31 10.50
C TRP A 60 15.90 10.25 9.89
N THR A 61 17.11 10.65 9.51
CA THR A 61 18.11 9.74 8.92
C THR A 61 18.60 8.69 9.92
N GLU A 62 18.84 9.07 11.18
CA GLU A 62 19.25 8.13 12.24
C GLU A 62 18.13 7.13 12.55
N ARG A 63 16.87 7.57 12.56
CA ARG A 63 15.72 6.66 12.70
C ARG A 63 15.62 5.69 11.53
N ALA A 64 15.75 6.16 10.29
CA ALA A 64 15.70 5.29 9.11
C ALA A 64 16.80 4.20 9.15
N GLN A 65 18.02 4.56 9.55
CA GLN A 65 19.12 3.62 9.75
C GLN A 65 18.83 2.62 10.87
N SER A 66 18.19 3.06 11.96
CA SER A 66 17.74 2.18 13.04
C SER A 66 16.69 1.17 12.56
N VAL A 67 15.74 1.59 11.71
CA VAL A 67 14.78 0.66 11.10
C VAL A 67 15.48 -0.44 10.29
N GLU A 68 16.46 -0.06 9.46
CA GLU A 68 17.26 -1.01 8.69
C GLU A 68 18.07 -1.97 9.56
N SER A 69 18.68 -1.48 10.64
CA SER A 69 19.50 -2.29 11.55
C SER A 69 18.68 -3.24 12.42
N MET A 70 17.43 -2.87 12.74
CA MET A 70 16.46 -3.73 13.41
C MET A 70 15.94 -4.88 12.53
N GLY A 71 16.29 -4.91 11.24
CA GLY A 71 15.92 -5.98 10.32
C GLY A 71 14.56 -5.82 9.66
N PHE A 72 13.95 -4.63 9.73
CA PHE A 72 12.76 -4.33 8.93
C PHE A 72 13.11 -4.22 7.45
N ASP A 73 12.21 -4.70 6.61
CA ASP A 73 12.35 -4.65 5.15
C ASP A 73 11.91 -3.30 4.58
N VAL A 74 10.97 -2.61 5.23
CA VAL A 74 10.34 -1.39 4.70
C VAL A 74 10.16 -0.31 5.78
N LEU A 75 10.55 0.92 5.47
CA LEU A 75 10.09 2.12 6.18
C LEU A 75 8.86 2.68 5.50
N LEU A 76 7.81 2.93 6.28
CA LEU A 76 6.51 3.36 5.81
C LEU A 76 6.14 4.73 6.39
N ILE A 77 5.47 5.55 5.59
CA ILE A 77 4.89 6.83 6.03
C ILE A 77 3.46 6.98 5.51
N SER A 78 2.57 7.53 6.34
CA SER A 78 1.17 7.85 5.98
C SER A 78 1.06 9.24 5.34
N ASP A 79 -0.06 9.55 4.70
CA ASP A 79 -0.34 10.88 4.12
C ASP A 79 -1.55 11.52 4.82
N HIS A 80 -1.28 12.33 5.84
CA HIS A 80 -2.28 13.07 6.62
C HIS A 80 -1.82 14.52 6.82
N PHE A 81 -2.75 15.46 7.02
CA PHE A 81 -2.44 16.87 7.33
C PHE A 81 -2.21 17.12 8.83
N ARG A 82 -1.76 16.08 9.55
CA ARG A 82 -1.39 16.13 10.97
C ARG A 82 0.06 16.61 11.10
N ASP A 83 0.56 16.64 12.34
CA ASP A 83 1.98 16.89 12.60
C ASP A 83 2.85 15.70 12.12
N GLN A 84 3.15 15.68 10.82
CA GLN A 84 3.94 14.66 10.15
C GLN A 84 4.73 15.24 8.97
N LEU A 85 5.78 14.53 8.55
CA LEU A 85 6.54 14.87 7.36
C LEU A 85 5.75 14.52 6.09
N ALA A 86 6.01 15.28 5.01
CA ALA A 86 5.47 14.95 3.69
C ALA A 86 6.09 13.63 3.16
N PRO A 87 5.29 12.69 2.62
CA PRO A 87 5.74 11.34 2.28
C PRO A 87 7.00 11.26 1.41
N PHE A 88 6.96 11.81 0.19
CA PHE A 88 8.06 11.62 -0.77
C PHE A 88 9.35 12.33 -0.36
N SER A 89 9.27 13.52 0.25
CA SER A 89 10.45 14.22 0.77
C SER A 89 11.10 13.46 1.93
N ALA A 90 10.29 12.91 2.83
CA ALA A 90 10.78 12.10 3.94
C ALA A 90 11.43 10.80 3.41
N LEU A 91 10.77 10.10 2.50
CA LEU A 91 11.30 8.88 1.90
C LEU A 91 12.59 9.15 1.13
N ALA A 92 12.68 10.18 0.29
CA ALA A 92 13.92 10.51 -0.41
C ALA A 92 15.10 10.76 0.56
N CYS A 93 14.84 11.43 1.69
CA CYS A 93 15.84 11.63 2.74
C CYS A 93 16.26 10.31 3.42
N ALA A 94 15.32 9.41 3.68
CA ALA A 94 15.62 8.08 4.19
C ALA A 94 16.39 7.21 3.19
N ALA A 95 16.10 7.35 1.88
CA ALA A 95 16.74 6.58 0.82
C ALA A 95 18.24 6.88 0.76
N ALA A 96 18.60 8.16 0.88
CA ALA A 96 19.98 8.61 0.91
C ALA A 96 20.76 8.17 2.17
N ALA A 97 20.07 7.80 3.24
CA ALA A 97 20.69 7.39 4.51
C ALA A 97 20.76 5.87 4.72
N THR A 98 20.13 5.08 3.84
CA THR A 98 19.95 3.62 3.97
C THR A 98 20.36 2.91 2.69
N THR A 99 20.69 1.62 2.79
CA THR A 99 21.31 0.88 1.68
C THR A 99 20.45 -0.26 1.14
N ARG A 100 19.58 -0.83 1.96
CA ARG A 100 18.76 -2.01 1.68
C ARG A 100 17.28 -1.77 1.97
N LEU A 101 16.98 -0.89 2.91
CA LEU A 101 15.63 -0.61 3.39
C LEU A 101 14.74 -0.18 2.23
N ARG A 102 13.57 -0.82 2.06
CA ARG A 102 12.58 -0.37 1.09
C ARG A 102 11.78 0.81 1.63
N LEU A 103 11.32 1.65 0.72
CA LEU A 103 10.75 2.95 1.04
C LEU A 103 9.33 3.01 0.52
N GLY A 104 8.36 3.11 1.43
CA GLY A 104 6.95 2.96 1.07
C GLY A 104 6.02 3.92 1.78
N THR A 105 4.78 3.93 1.28
CA THR A 105 3.68 4.65 1.91
C THR A 105 2.65 3.66 2.46
N LEU A 106 2.06 3.96 3.62
CA LEU A 106 0.97 3.17 4.21
C LEU A 106 -0.09 4.08 4.85
N VAL A 107 -0.95 4.72 4.08
CA VAL A 107 -0.96 4.83 2.61
C VAL A 107 -1.05 6.30 2.20
N LEU A 108 -0.76 6.61 0.94
CA LEU A 108 -1.16 7.88 0.35
C LEU A 108 -2.69 7.96 0.26
N ASP A 109 -3.25 9.13 0.52
CA ASP A 109 -4.62 9.41 0.12
C ASP A 109 -4.62 9.77 -1.37
N ASN A 110 -5.31 8.96 -2.18
CA ASN A 110 -5.40 9.15 -3.61
C ASN A 110 -5.94 10.55 -3.98
N ASP A 111 -6.82 11.13 -3.16
CA ASP A 111 -7.49 12.38 -3.50
C ASP A 111 -6.61 13.62 -3.27
N PHE A 112 -5.45 13.48 -2.62
CA PHE A 112 -4.55 14.61 -2.35
C PHE A 112 -3.67 14.98 -3.55
N ARG A 113 -3.59 14.13 -4.57
CA ARG A 113 -2.62 14.26 -5.67
C ARG A 113 -3.19 13.74 -6.98
N HIS A 114 -2.83 14.36 -8.10
CA HIS A 114 -3.13 13.80 -9.42
C HIS A 114 -2.28 12.54 -9.69
N PRO A 115 -2.83 11.44 -10.25
CA PRO A 115 -2.10 10.18 -10.39
C PRO A 115 -0.85 10.26 -11.29
N ALA A 116 -0.83 11.15 -12.28
CA ALA A 116 0.38 11.40 -13.07
C ALA A 116 1.53 12.04 -12.26
N ILE A 117 1.20 12.89 -11.28
CA ILE A 117 2.20 13.47 -10.36
C ILE A 117 2.69 12.36 -9.43
N THR A 118 1.77 11.58 -8.85
CA THR A 118 2.13 10.44 -7.99
C THR A 118 3.02 9.42 -8.72
N ALA A 119 2.71 9.07 -9.97
CA ALA A 119 3.55 8.20 -10.79
C ALA A 119 4.97 8.77 -10.92
N LYS A 120 5.10 10.07 -11.22
CA LYS A 120 6.40 10.74 -11.32
C LYS A 120 7.17 10.73 -9.99
N GLU A 121 6.51 11.02 -8.87
CA GLU A 121 7.14 11.00 -7.54
C GLU A 121 7.63 9.59 -7.18
N VAL A 122 6.80 8.56 -7.42
CA VAL A 122 7.14 7.15 -7.15
C VAL A 122 8.30 6.67 -8.03
N ALA A 123 8.27 6.94 -9.33
CA ALA A 123 9.36 6.55 -10.23
C ALA A 123 10.66 7.31 -9.91
N THR A 124 10.57 8.57 -9.48
CA THR A 124 11.73 9.34 -9.03
C THR A 124 12.32 8.75 -7.76
N LEU A 125 11.49 8.42 -6.76
CA LEU A 125 11.95 7.75 -5.55
C LEU A 125 12.59 6.40 -5.87
N ASP A 126 12.04 5.66 -6.83
CA ASP A 126 12.59 4.39 -7.27
C ASP A 126 14.00 4.54 -7.84
N VAL A 127 14.19 5.51 -8.74
CA VAL A 127 15.51 5.83 -9.31
C VAL A 127 16.48 6.27 -8.22
N LEU A 128 16.08 7.17 -7.32
CA LEU A 128 16.95 7.70 -6.26
C LEU A 128 17.26 6.70 -5.15
N SER A 129 16.52 5.60 -5.09
CA SER A 129 16.70 4.55 -4.09
C SER A 129 17.28 3.27 -4.69
N ASP A 130 17.72 3.27 -5.94
CA ASP A 130 18.24 2.09 -6.64
C ASP A 130 17.23 0.92 -6.67
N GLY A 131 15.95 1.21 -6.92
CA GLY A 131 14.91 0.19 -7.07
C GLY A 131 14.23 -0.25 -5.77
N ARG A 132 14.25 0.59 -4.72
CA ARG A 132 13.73 0.24 -3.39
C ARG A 132 12.35 0.83 -3.07
N ALA A 133 11.70 1.50 -4.01
CA ALA A 133 10.40 2.13 -3.77
C ALA A 133 9.23 1.13 -3.74
N GLU A 134 8.21 1.44 -2.96
CA GLU A 134 6.85 0.89 -3.07
C GLU A 134 5.82 1.99 -2.79
N VAL A 135 4.59 1.83 -3.26
CA VAL A 135 3.55 2.85 -3.07
C VAL A 135 2.26 2.23 -2.55
N GLY A 136 1.86 2.61 -1.35
CA GLY A 136 0.55 2.33 -0.80
C GLY A 136 -0.45 3.42 -1.15
N LEU A 137 -1.64 3.01 -1.58
CA LEU A 137 -2.77 3.87 -1.93
C LEU A 137 -4.00 3.52 -1.09
N GLY A 138 -4.71 4.56 -0.66
CA GLY A 138 -6.03 4.46 -0.03
C GLY A 138 -6.99 5.50 -0.63
N ALA A 139 -8.28 5.19 -0.58
CA ALA A 139 -9.33 6.08 -1.11
C ALA A 139 -9.68 7.23 -0.14
N GLY A 140 -8.89 7.42 0.93
CA GLY A 140 -9.14 8.34 2.02
C GLY A 140 -10.23 7.90 3.00
N TRP A 141 -10.17 8.41 4.22
CA TRP A 141 -11.17 8.09 5.25
C TRP A 141 -11.33 9.16 6.33
N ASP A 142 -10.29 9.95 6.60
CA ASP A 142 -10.29 10.96 7.65
C ASP A 142 -10.95 12.25 7.17
N VAL A 143 -12.22 12.47 7.54
CA VAL A 143 -12.99 13.65 7.11
C VAL A 143 -12.30 14.95 7.51
N ALA A 144 -11.58 14.96 8.64
CA ALA A 144 -10.90 16.16 9.11
C ALA A 144 -9.79 16.63 8.17
N ASP A 145 -9.11 15.71 7.47
CA ASP A 145 -8.08 16.09 6.49
C ASP A 145 -8.71 16.82 5.30
N TYR A 146 -9.85 16.34 4.82
CA TYR A 146 -10.59 16.95 3.71
C TYR A 146 -11.16 18.31 4.10
N ASP A 147 -11.84 18.38 5.25
CA ASP A 147 -12.44 19.62 5.74
C ASP A 147 -11.41 20.74 5.94
N ARG A 148 -10.22 20.40 6.48
CA ARG A 148 -9.17 21.38 6.79
C ARG A 148 -8.37 21.80 5.57
N SER A 149 -8.16 20.90 4.61
CA SER A 149 -7.42 21.20 3.38
C SER A 149 -8.28 21.87 2.32
N GLY A 150 -9.61 21.76 2.43
CA GLY A 150 -10.56 22.22 1.41
C GLY A 150 -10.72 21.26 0.24
N ILE A 151 -10.13 20.05 0.31
CA ILE A 151 -10.32 19.00 -0.70
C ILE A 151 -11.73 18.42 -0.54
N PRO A 152 -12.53 18.26 -1.61
CA PRO A 152 -13.87 17.69 -1.50
C PRO A 152 -13.87 16.23 -1.01
N PHE A 153 -14.61 15.95 0.07
CA PHE A 153 -14.85 14.59 0.56
C PHE A 153 -16.02 13.93 -0.17
N ASP A 154 -15.76 13.46 -1.39
CA ASP A 154 -16.80 12.84 -2.22
C ASP A 154 -17.31 11.50 -1.66
N PRO A 155 -18.51 11.06 -2.10
CA PRO A 155 -19.04 9.75 -1.78
C PRO A 155 -18.02 8.61 -2.02
N PRO A 156 -17.96 7.58 -1.14
CA PRO A 156 -16.99 6.49 -1.24
C PRO A 156 -16.90 5.83 -2.62
N ALA A 157 -18.03 5.73 -3.33
CA ALA A 157 -18.07 5.17 -4.68
C ALA A 157 -17.19 5.93 -5.68
N ILE A 158 -17.15 7.26 -5.59
CA ILE A 158 -16.36 8.14 -6.45
C ILE A 158 -14.88 8.04 -6.06
N ARG A 159 -14.57 8.11 -4.76
CA ARG A 159 -13.19 8.02 -4.27
C ARG A 159 -12.52 6.69 -4.60
N VAL A 160 -13.24 5.58 -4.43
CA VAL A 160 -12.76 4.25 -4.82
C VAL A 160 -12.55 4.14 -6.33
N GLY A 161 -13.45 4.73 -7.14
CA GLY A 161 -13.29 4.77 -8.61
C GLY A 161 -12.07 5.59 -9.04
N ARG A 162 -11.83 6.74 -8.40
CA ARG A 162 -10.62 7.55 -8.62
C ARG A 162 -9.35 6.78 -8.29
N LEU A 163 -9.31 6.03 -7.18
CA LEU A 163 -8.16 5.21 -6.85
C LEU A 163 -7.92 4.11 -7.88
N GLU A 164 -8.97 3.43 -8.34
CA GLU A 164 -8.85 2.40 -9.38
C GLU A 164 -8.21 2.96 -10.65
N GLU A 165 -8.72 4.08 -11.17
CA GLU A 165 -8.14 4.75 -12.33
C GLU A 165 -6.71 5.24 -12.05
N GLY A 166 -6.46 5.79 -10.86
CA GLY A 166 -5.14 6.27 -10.45
C GLY A 166 -4.07 5.17 -10.46
N ALA A 167 -4.39 4.00 -9.91
CA ALA A 167 -3.49 2.85 -9.93
C ALA A 167 -3.19 2.36 -11.35
N LEU A 168 -4.21 2.31 -12.22
CA LEU A 168 -4.03 1.94 -13.64
C LEU A 168 -3.18 2.97 -14.40
N ILE A 169 -3.39 4.26 -14.14
CA ILE A 169 -2.59 5.34 -14.73
C ILE A 169 -1.13 5.23 -14.30
N MET A 170 -0.86 5.00 -13.01
CA MET A 170 0.51 4.83 -12.53
C MET A 170 1.22 3.67 -13.23
N ARG A 171 0.55 2.52 -13.36
CA ARG A 171 1.07 1.36 -14.11
C ARG A 171 1.39 1.69 -15.56
N GLY A 172 0.47 2.36 -16.25
CA GLY A 172 0.67 2.79 -17.63
C GLY A 172 1.89 3.69 -17.78
N LEU A 173 2.04 4.67 -16.89
CA LEU A 173 3.14 5.62 -16.90
C LEU A 173 4.50 5.00 -16.54
N PHE A 174 4.52 3.91 -15.75
CA PHE A 174 5.74 3.13 -15.48
C PHE A 174 6.19 2.28 -16.67
N GLY A 175 5.28 1.97 -17.60
CA GLY A 175 5.55 1.16 -18.78
C GLY A 175 6.52 1.82 -19.76
N GLU A 176 6.81 1.14 -20.88
CA GLU A 176 7.66 1.71 -21.92
C GLU A 176 6.89 2.72 -22.77
N GLY A 177 7.52 3.87 -23.07
CA GLY A 177 6.98 4.89 -23.96
C GLY A 177 5.78 5.68 -23.42
N PRO A 178 5.14 6.48 -24.30
CA PRO A 178 3.97 7.27 -23.99
C PRO A 178 2.74 6.44 -23.62
N PHE A 179 1.94 6.96 -22.71
CA PHE A 179 0.72 6.35 -22.23
C PHE A 179 -0.47 7.32 -22.35
N SER A 180 -1.61 6.80 -22.80
CA SER A 180 -2.88 7.49 -22.86
C SER A 180 -3.93 6.71 -22.08
N PHE A 181 -4.83 7.43 -21.40
CA PHE A 181 -5.91 6.86 -20.60
C PHE A 181 -7.15 7.73 -20.71
N THR A 182 -8.31 7.11 -20.85
CA THR A 182 -9.60 7.81 -20.83
C THR A 182 -10.53 7.07 -19.88
N GLY A 183 -10.61 7.60 -18.65
CA GLY A 183 -11.51 7.11 -17.61
C GLY A 183 -12.66 8.08 -17.35
N ARG A 184 -13.43 7.76 -16.31
CA ARG A 184 -14.50 8.62 -15.79
C ARG A 184 -13.95 9.80 -15.00
N HIS A 185 -12.82 9.61 -14.32
CA HIS A 185 -12.27 10.61 -13.40
C HIS A 185 -11.03 11.30 -13.97
N PHE A 186 -10.23 10.59 -14.77
CA PHE A 186 -8.99 11.11 -15.31
C PHE A 186 -8.87 10.89 -16.81
N GLN A 187 -8.16 11.80 -17.47
CA GLN A 187 -7.73 11.69 -18.86
C GLN A 187 -6.24 11.97 -18.93
N ILE A 188 -5.50 11.08 -19.58
CA ILE A 188 -4.07 11.21 -19.88
C ILE A 188 -3.92 11.09 -21.38
N HIS A 189 -3.15 11.99 -21.99
CA HIS A 189 -2.90 12.00 -23.42
C HIS A 189 -1.40 11.99 -23.68
N ASP A 190 -0.91 10.90 -24.27
CA ASP A 190 0.44 10.75 -24.83
C ASP A 190 1.56 11.14 -23.85
N LEU A 191 1.43 10.75 -22.58
CA LEU A 191 2.38 11.09 -21.52
C LEU A 191 3.37 9.95 -21.30
N ASP A 192 4.67 10.20 -21.51
CA ASP A 192 5.75 9.21 -21.29
C ASP A 192 6.08 8.97 -19.81
N GLY A 193 5.53 9.71 -18.84
CA GLY A 193 5.72 9.35 -17.42
C GLY A 193 7.18 9.26 -16.96
N ARG A 194 8.04 10.20 -17.36
CA ARG A 194 9.47 10.22 -16.99
C ARG A 194 9.71 10.78 -15.56
N PRO A 195 10.71 10.28 -14.81
CA PRO A 195 11.64 9.21 -15.18
C PRO A 195 10.96 7.83 -15.18
N LYS A 196 11.51 6.86 -15.92
CA LYS A 196 11.06 5.47 -15.82
C LYS A 196 11.68 4.81 -14.59
N PRO A 197 10.93 3.99 -13.84
CA PRO A 197 11.46 3.28 -12.68
C PRO A 197 12.53 2.25 -13.08
N ILE A 198 13.43 1.96 -12.15
CA ILE A 198 14.41 0.85 -12.25
C ILE A 198 13.66 -0.48 -12.13
N GLN A 199 12.73 -0.59 -11.17
CA GLN A 199 11.93 -1.79 -10.98
C GLN A 199 11.01 -2.03 -12.19
N ARG A 200 10.92 -3.28 -12.65
CA ARG A 200 10.03 -3.72 -13.75
C ARG A 200 9.01 -4.74 -13.23
N PRO A 201 7.71 -4.64 -13.62
CA PRO A 201 7.12 -3.64 -14.53
C PRO A 201 6.92 -2.25 -13.90
N GLY A 202 7.26 -2.06 -12.64
CA GLY A 202 7.24 -0.80 -11.91
C GLY A 202 7.39 -1.06 -10.41
N PRO A 203 7.44 -0.02 -9.57
CA PRO A 203 7.39 -0.18 -8.12
C PRO A 203 6.10 -0.88 -7.67
N PRO A 204 6.14 -1.75 -6.65
CA PRO A 204 4.96 -2.45 -6.16
C PRO A 204 3.87 -1.48 -5.69
N ILE A 205 2.64 -1.73 -6.11
CA ILE A 205 1.46 -0.97 -5.67
C ILE A 205 0.74 -1.77 -4.58
N LEU A 206 0.70 -1.19 -3.37
CA LEU A 206 -0.17 -1.63 -2.29
C LEU A 206 -1.49 -0.86 -2.36
N VAL A 207 -2.61 -1.57 -2.22
CA VAL A 207 -3.92 -0.94 -2.05
C VAL A 207 -4.55 -1.40 -0.73
N GLY A 208 -4.83 -0.45 0.15
CA GLY A 208 -5.46 -0.69 1.45
C GLY A 208 -6.99 -0.73 1.36
N GLY A 209 -7.62 -1.71 1.99
CA GLY A 209 -9.07 -1.79 2.03
C GLY A 209 -9.62 -2.68 3.14
N GLY A 210 -10.75 -2.27 3.71
CA GLY A 210 -11.47 -3.05 4.73
C GLY A 210 -12.88 -3.48 4.34
N ARG A 211 -13.42 -2.96 3.23
CA ARG A 211 -14.79 -3.20 2.75
C ARG A 211 -14.78 -3.93 1.40
N PRO A 212 -15.83 -4.72 1.06
CA PRO A 212 -15.84 -5.59 -0.12
C PRO A 212 -15.49 -4.88 -1.43
N ARG A 213 -16.09 -3.71 -1.69
CA ARG A 213 -15.84 -2.95 -2.93
C ARG A 213 -14.38 -2.53 -3.06
N MET A 214 -13.78 -2.01 -2.00
CA MET A 214 -12.38 -1.57 -2.01
C MET A 214 -11.42 -2.74 -2.18
N LEU A 215 -11.70 -3.87 -1.49
CA LEU A 215 -10.91 -5.09 -1.62
C LEU A 215 -11.03 -5.74 -3.00
N ALA A 216 -12.19 -5.64 -3.65
CA ALA A 216 -12.35 -6.09 -5.02
C ALA A 216 -11.51 -5.26 -6.01
N VAL A 217 -11.47 -3.92 -5.84
CA VAL A 217 -10.57 -3.06 -6.62
C VAL A 217 -9.11 -3.43 -6.34
N ALA A 218 -8.71 -3.53 -5.06
CA ALA A 218 -7.36 -3.89 -4.67
C ALA A 218 -6.91 -5.22 -5.31
N ALA A 219 -7.77 -6.25 -5.28
CA ALA A 219 -7.50 -7.55 -5.90
C ALA A 219 -7.26 -7.46 -7.42
N ARG A 220 -7.88 -6.48 -8.10
CA ARG A 220 -7.73 -6.26 -9.55
C ARG A 220 -6.57 -5.36 -9.94
N VAL A 221 -6.08 -4.45 -9.10
CA VAL A 221 -5.07 -3.47 -9.55
C VAL A 221 -3.75 -3.52 -8.79
N ALA A 222 -3.74 -4.08 -7.58
CA ALA A 222 -2.57 -4.06 -6.70
C ALA A 222 -1.62 -5.25 -6.93
N ASP A 223 -0.38 -5.11 -6.45
CA ASP A 223 0.54 -6.22 -6.17
C ASP A 223 0.34 -6.72 -4.74
N ILE A 224 0.04 -5.80 -3.82
CA ILE A 224 -0.11 -6.04 -2.39
C ILE A 224 -1.50 -5.56 -1.96
N VAL A 225 -2.28 -6.43 -1.32
CA VAL A 225 -3.57 -6.06 -0.75
C VAL A 225 -3.43 -5.89 0.75
N GLY A 226 -3.62 -4.66 1.22
CA GLY A 226 -3.69 -4.35 2.64
C GLY A 226 -5.04 -4.72 3.21
N VAL A 227 -5.07 -5.77 4.04
CA VAL A 227 -6.27 -6.22 4.76
C VAL A 227 -6.48 -5.30 5.96
N HIS A 228 -7.01 -4.11 5.68
CA HIS A 228 -7.14 -3.03 6.66
C HIS A 228 -8.42 -3.16 7.47
N VAL A 229 -8.36 -2.66 8.70
CA VAL A 229 -9.51 -2.54 9.59
C VAL A 229 -10.45 -1.44 9.08
N ILE A 230 -11.71 -1.46 9.52
CA ILE A 230 -12.64 -0.41 9.14
C ILE A 230 -12.39 0.80 10.05
N LEU A 231 -11.88 1.88 9.46
CA LEU A 231 -11.67 3.16 10.13
C LEU A 231 -12.86 4.08 9.87
N ASN A 232 -13.40 4.69 10.93
CA ASN A 232 -14.48 5.68 10.82
C ASN A 232 -13.86 7.08 10.80
N GLY A 233 -14.35 7.95 9.92
CA GLY A 233 -13.79 9.28 9.63
C GLY A 233 -13.90 10.35 10.72
N GLY A 234 -14.07 9.95 11.98
CA GLY A 234 -14.29 10.84 13.13
C GLY A 234 -13.11 10.83 14.12
N GLY A 235 -11.93 11.30 13.72
CA GLY A 235 -10.87 11.66 14.68
C GLY A 235 -9.91 10.53 15.07
N GLY A 236 -9.67 9.54 14.21
CA GLY A 236 -8.54 8.61 14.36
C GLY A 236 -8.67 7.54 15.45
N ARG A 237 -9.89 7.31 15.98
CA ARG A 237 -10.16 6.12 16.79
C ARG A 237 -10.62 4.97 15.89
N VAL A 238 -9.96 3.82 16.01
CA VAL A 238 -10.48 2.55 15.50
C VAL A 238 -11.76 2.27 16.29
N GLN A 239 -12.91 2.48 15.66
CA GLN A 239 -14.21 2.42 16.35
C GLN A 239 -14.99 1.15 16.04
N ASP A 240 -14.42 0.24 15.27
CA ASP A 240 -15.02 -1.04 14.95
C ASP A 240 -14.04 -2.17 15.26
N GLY A 241 -13.88 -2.48 16.55
CA GLY A 241 -13.05 -3.60 16.98
C GLY A 241 -13.56 -4.96 16.49
N ALA A 242 -14.85 -5.08 16.15
CA ALA A 242 -15.38 -6.26 15.46
C ALA A 242 -14.76 -6.44 14.06
N SER A 243 -14.27 -5.36 13.46
CA SER A 243 -13.53 -5.38 12.20
C SER A 243 -12.09 -5.93 12.37
N MET A 244 -11.59 -6.10 13.60
CA MET A 244 -10.21 -6.51 13.90
C MET A 244 -10.09 -7.98 14.34
N THR A 245 -11.14 -8.78 14.22
CA THR A 245 -11.11 -10.19 14.65
C THR A 245 -10.47 -11.09 13.59
N GLY A 246 -10.07 -12.30 13.98
CA GLY A 246 -9.58 -13.30 13.03
C GLY A 246 -10.67 -13.76 12.05
N SER A 247 -11.94 -13.77 12.48
CA SER A 247 -13.08 -14.09 11.60
C SER A 247 -13.38 -12.99 10.59
N ALA A 248 -13.28 -11.71 10.98
CA ALA A 248 -13.39 -10.58 10.05
C ALA A 248 -12.26 -10.58 9.02
N THR A 249 -11.04 -10.93 9.44
CA THR A 249 -9.89 -11.07 8.54
C THR A 249 -10.10 -12.21 7.55
N ALA A 250 -10.54 -13.39 8.00
CA ALA A 250 -10.86 -14.52 7.12
C ALA A 250 -11.85 -14.12 6.02
N ARG A 251 -12.90 -13.38 6.40
CA ARG A 251 -13.93 -12.90 5.47
C ARG A 251 -13.39 -11.94 4.42
N ARG A 252 -12.48 -11.04 4.80
CA ARG A 252 -11.82 -10.13 3.85
C ARG A 252 -10.93 -10.86 2.87
N VAL A 253 -10.16 -11.85 3.35
CA VAL A 253 -9.35 -12.71 2.47
C VAL A 253 -10.24 -13.42 1.45
N GLU A 254 -11.41 -13.89 1.86
CA GLU A 254 -12.37 -14.51 0.94
C GLU A 254 -12.93 -13.53 -0.09
N TRP A 255 -13.26 -12.29 0.32
CA TRP A 255 -13.68 -11.26 -0.64
C TRP A 255 -12.59 -10.95 -1.68
N ILE A 256 -11.32 -10.91 -1.27
CA ILE A 256 -10.18 -10.71 -2.18
C ILE A 256 -10.09 -11.88 -3.17
N ARG A 257 -10.15 -13.12 -2.66
CA ARG A 257 -10.09 -14.34 -3.47
C ARG A 257 -11.21 -14.41 -4.49
N SER A 258 -12.44 -14.15 -4.04
CA SER A 258 -13.64 -14.16 -4.87
C SER A 258 -13.62 -13.06 -5.96
N ALA A 259 -12.98 -11.92 -5.69
CA ALA A 259 -12.92 -10.80 -6.63
C ALA A 259 -11.89 -10.99 -7.78
N ALA A 260 -10.84 -11.78 -7.57
CA ALA A 260 -9.81 -12.04 -8.57
C ALA A 260 -9.20 -13.45 -8.42
N PRO A 261 -9.98 -14.52 -8.68
CA PRO A 261 -9.55 -15.90 -8.42
C PRO A 261 -8.26 -16.29 -9.14
N ASP A 262 -8.10 -15.90 -10.40
CA ASP A 262 -6.93 -16.24 -11.24
C ASP A 262 -5.64 -15.52 -10.82
N ARG A 263 -5.78 -14.38 -10.12
CA ARG A 263 -4.65 -13.57 -9.67
C ARG A 263 -4.36 -13.72 -8.19
N PHE A 264 -5.25 -14.33 -7.41
CA PHE A 264 -5.11 -14.41 -5.95
C PHE A 264 -3.74 -14.95 -5.50
N ALA A 265 -3.22 -15.99 -6.16
CA ALA A 265 -1.91 -16.55 -5.84
C ALA A 265 -0.73 -15.59 -6.09
N GLN A 266 -0.93 -14.58 -6.95
CA GLN A 266 0.06 -13.55 -7.29
C GLN A 266 0.02 -12.36 -6.34
N LEU A 267 -1.03 -12.22 -5.53
CA LEU A 267 -1.15 -11.14 -4.55
C LEU A 267 -0.29 -11.45 -3.32
N GLU A 268 0.35 -10.42 -2.78
CA GLU A 268 0.89 -10.43 -1.42
C GLU A 268 -0.16 -9.83 -0.47
N LEU A 269 -0.40 -10.48 0.66
CA LEU A 269 -1.38 -10.00 1.64
C LEU A 269 -0.66 -9.34 2.81
N GLN A 270 -1.06 -8.09 3.08
CA GLN A 270 -0.49 -7.23 4.11
C GLN A 270 -1.47 -7.06 5.29
N VAL A 271 -0.95 -7.09 6.52
CA VAL A 271 -1.70 -6.77 7.74
C VAL A 271 -0.90 -5.81 8.62
N GLN A 272 -1.59 -4.92 9.33
CA GLN A 272 -0.99 -4.05 10.32
C GLN A 272 -1.21 -4.59 11.73
N VAL A 273 -0.14 -4.79 12.48
CA VAL A 273 -0.14 -5.13 13.90
C VAL A 273 -0.05 -3.85 14.72
N PHE A 274 -1.00 -3.66 15.62
CA PHE A 274 -1.07 -2.46 16.47
C PHE A 274 -0.49 -2.67 17.86
N ILE A 275 -0.47 -3.92 18.36
CA ILE A 275 0.08 -4.28 19.67
C ILE A 275 1.07 -5.44 19.50
N VAL A 276 2.28 -5.27 20.02
CA VAL A 276 3.28 -6.33 20.17
C VAL A 276 3.68 -6.41 21.64
N ALA A 277 3.26 -7.48 22.32
CA ALA A 277 3.39 -7.64 23.76
C ALA A 277 4.18 -8.91 24.12
N ILE A 278 5.50 -8.76 24.23
CA ILE A 278 6.40 -9.85 24.62
C ILE A 278 6.39 -10.00 26.15
N ASP A 279 6.05 -11.21 26.62
CA ASP A 279 6.10 -11.60 28.04
C ASP A 279 5.31 -10.68 29.00
N ARG A 280 4.28 -10.02 28.48
CA ARG A 280 3.37 -9.18 29.28
C ARG A 280 2.19 -9.98 29.85
N PRO A 281 1.65 -9.59 31.03
CA PRO A 281 0.44 -10.19 31.57
C PRO A 281 -0.74 -10.14 30.60
N ARG A 282 -1.49 -11.24 30.49
CA ARG A 282 -2.57 -11.37 29.49
C ARG A 282 -3.71 -10.38 29.71
N ASP A 283 -4.06 -10.13 30.96
CA ASP A 283 -5.07 -9.17 31.39
C ASP A 283 -4.72 -7.74 30.98
N GLU A 284 -3.46 -7.34 31.13
CA GLU A 284 -2.98 -6.03 30.65
C GLU A 284 -3.11 -5.89 29.13
N VAL A 285 -2.74 -6.93 28.38
CA VAL A 285 -2.85 -6.93 26.91
C VAL A 285 -4.31 -6.85 26.47
N VAL A 286 -5.20 -7.58 27.14
CA VAL A 286 -6.65 -7.53 26.88
C VAL A 286 -7.20 -6.14 27.16
N GLN A 287 -6.91 -5.57 28.32
CA GLN A 287 -7.36 -4.23 28.70
C GLN A 287 -6.88 -3.17 27.70
N GLU A 288 -5.62 -3.27 27.27
CA GLU A 288 -5.06 -2.37 26.28
C GLU A 288 -5.74 -2.51 24.90
N ALA A 289 -5.96 -3.75 24.44
CA ALA A 289 -6.62 -4.01 23.16
C ALA A 289 -8.08 -3.54 23.17
N GLU A 290 -8.82 -3.77 24.25
CA GLU A 290 -10.19 -3.26 24.41
C GLU A 290 -10.21 -1.73 24.41
N MET A 291 -9.34 -1.09 25.20
CA MET A 291 -9.32 0.37 25.35
C MET A 291 -8.87 1.09 24.07
N ARG A 292 -7.79 0.63 23.44
CA ARG A 292 -7.16 1.33 22.31
C ARG A 292 -7.80 0.97 20.97
N LEU A 293 -8.26 -0.28 20.82
CA LEU A 293 -8.66 -0.86 19.54
C LEU A 293 -10.12 -1.33 19.52
N GLY A 294 -10.78 -1.40 20.69
CA GLY A 294 -12.17 -1.86 20.81
C GLY A 294 -12.37 -3.35 20.57
N ILE A 295 -11.30 -4.15 20.55
CA ILE A 295 -11.38 -5.60 20.27
C ILE A 295 -11.99 -6.30 21.48
N PRO A 296 -13.07 -7.08 21.33
CA PRO A 296 -13.64 -7.83 22.47
C PRO A 296 -12.60 -8.72 23.15
N ALA A 297 -12.56 -8.77 24.49
CA ALA A 297 -11.58 -9.56 25.24
C ALA A 297 -11.36 -11.00 24.72
N ALA A 298 -12.45 -11.69 24.35
CA ALA A 298 -12.41 -13.07 23.85
C ALA A 298 -11.70 -13.21 22.49
N GLU A 299 -11.62 -12.13 21.70
CA GLU A 299 -11.07 -12.10 20.34
C GLU A 299 -9.63 -11.58 20.29
N VAL A 300 -9.11 -11.00 21.38
CA VAL A 300 -7.81 -10.29 21.42
C VAL A 300 -6.66 -11.17 20.89
N PHE A 301 -6.58 -12.42 21.32
CA PHE A 301 -5.46 -13.29 20.95
C PHE A 301 -5.66 -14.02 19.61
N ASP A 302 -6.89 -14.09 19.06
CA ASP A 302 -7.13 -14.55 17.68
C ASP A 302 -6.92 -13.42 16.65
N SER A 303 -7.02 -12.16 17.09
CA SER A 303 -6.84 -11.00 16.24
C SER A 303 -5.46 -10.97 15.57
N PRO A 304 -5.38 -10.87 14.23
CA PRO A 304 -4.11 -10.71 13.53
C PRO A 304 -3.43 -9.37 13.81
N HIS A 305 -4.12 -8.46 14.48
CA HIS A 305 -3.67 -7.11 14.81
C HIS A 305 -2.97 -7.02 16.18
N VAL A 306 -2.97 -8.12 16.95
CA VAL A 306 -2.30 -8.25 18.24
C VAL A 306 -1.34 -9.43 18.18
N LEU A 307 -0.10 -9.24 18.61
CA LEU A 307 0.88 -10.30 18.83
C LEU A 307 1.26 -10.28 20.30
N ALA A 308 1.00 -11.37 21.03
CA ALA A 308 1.27 -11.41 22.46
C ALA A 308 1.71 -12.79 22.93
N GLY A 309 2.63 -12.84 23.89
CA GLY A 309 3.21 -14.06 24.44
C GLY A 309 4.74 -14.02 24.44
N SER A 310 5.39 -15.17 24.53
CA SER A 310 6.85 -15.24 24.36
C SER A 310 7.25 -14.94 22.92
N THR A 311 8.52 -14.61 22.69
CA THR A 311 9.03 -14.36 21.33
C THR A 311 8.79 -15.56 20.41
N ASP A 312 9.01 -16.79 20.89
CA ASP A 312 8.71 -18.01 20.13
C ASP A 312 7.21 -18.19 19.89
N GLY A 313 6.37 -17.92 20.90
CA GLY A 313 4.92 -17.98 20.74
C GLY A 313 4.37 -16.96 19.73
N ILE A 314 5.00 -15.78 19.62
CA ILE A 314 4.66 -14.79 18.60
C ILE A 314 5.11 -15.26 17.20
N VAL A 315 6.28 -15.89 17.09
CA VAL A 315 6.72 -16.51 15.83
C VAL A 315 5.73 -17.59 15.37
N GLU A 316 5.25 -18.46 16.26
CA GLU A 316 4.22 -19.46 15.92
C GLU A 316 2.91 -18.79 15.48
N GLN A 317 2.50 -17.71 16.13
CA GLN A 317 1.32 -16.95 15.70
C GLN A 317 1.48 -16.41 14.27
N LEU A 318 2.64 -15.85 13.92
CA LEU A 318 2.92 -15.37 12.57
C LEU A 318 2.86 -16.51 11.55
N LEU A 319 3.51 -17.64 11.85
CA LEU A 319 3.50 -18.83 10.98
C LEU A 319 2.08 -19.35 10.76
N ALA A 320 1.31 -19.52 11.83
CA ALA A 320 -0.09 -19.96 11.78
C ALA A 320 -0.98 -18.99 11.01
N ARG A 321 -0.79 -17.67 11.18
CA ARG A 321 -1.56 -16.65 10.43
C ARG A 321 -1.19 -16.63 8.96
N ARG A 322 0.08 -16.84 8.61
CA ARG A 322 0.51 -16.99 7.22
C ARG A 322 -0.13 -18.22 6.59
N GLU A 323 -0.17 -19.35 7.28
CA GLU A 323 -0.84 -20.56 6.81
C GLU A 323 -2.36 -20.38 6.65
N ARG A 324 -3.02 -19.83 7.66
CA ARG A 324 -4.48 -19.65 7.69
C ARG A 324 -4.97 -18.62 6.67
N TYR A 325 -4.24 -17.52 6.50
CA TYR A 325 -4.73 -16.35 5.74
C TYR A 325 -3.90 -16.01 4.50
N GLY A 326 -2.66 -16.49 4.39
CA GLY A 326 -1.70 -16.03 3.39
C GLY A 326 -0.96 -14.73 3.75
N LEU A 327 -1.14 -14.22 4.97
CA LEU A 327 -0.50 -12.99 5.44
C LEU A 327 1.02 -13.16 5.52
N SER A 328 1.74 -12.40 4.70
CA SER A 328 3.21 -12.48 4.58
C SER A 328 3.89 -11.12 4.75
N TYR A 329 3.18 -10.02 4.52
CA TYR A 329 3.68 -8.68 4.79
C TYR A 329 3.06 -8.15 6.10
N VAL A 330 3.84 -8.06 7.16
CA VAL A 330 3.41 -7.59 8.48
C VAL A 330 3.95 -6.20 8.71
N THR A 331 3.09 -5.22 8.99
CA THR A 331 3.53 -3.86 9.31
C THR A 331 3.19 -3.52 10.75
N THR A 332 3.96 -2.63 11.37
CA THR A 332 3.64 -2.08 12.69
C THR A 332 4.09 -0.62 12.80
N ASN A 333 3.85 0.02 13.94
CA ASN A 333 4.24 1.40 14.18
C ASN A 333 5.55 1.47 14.98
N HIS A 334 6.17 2.66 14.98
CA HIS A 334 7.42 2.92 15.69
C HIS A 334 7.42 2.47 17.17
N ALA A 335 6.29 2.60 17.88
CA ALA A 335 6.19 2.21 19.30
C ALA A 335 6.38 0.70 19.55
N ASN A 336 6.10 -0.14 18.54
CA ASN A 336 6.31 -1.58 18.60
C ASN A 336 7.67 -2.02 18.00
N GLY A 337 8.49 -1.08 17.50
CA GLY A 337 9.67 -1.37 16.68
C GLY A 337 10.66 -2.31 17.35
N GLU A 338 11.06 -2.02 18.58
CA GLU A 338 12.04 -2.84 19.33
C GLU A 338 11.52 -4.24 19.66
N ALA A 339 10.25 -4.34 20.07
CA ALA A 339 9.64 -5.63 20.37
C ALA A 339 9.54 -6.50 19.11
N MET A 340 9.09 -5.90 17.99
CA MET A 340 9.02 -6.59 16.70
C MET A 340 10.41 -6.97 16.17
N ALA A 341 11.44 -6.16 16.38
CA ALA A 341 12.81 -6.49 15.97
C ALA A 341 13.31 -7.80 16.59
N ARG A 342 12.96 -8.07 17.86
CA ARG A 342 13.27 -9.37 18.52
C ARG A 342 12.57 -10.55 17.83
N VAL A 343 11.32 -10.35 17.40
CA VAL A 343 10.54 -11.36 16.67
C VAL A 343 11.15 -11.61 15.29
N ILE A 344 11.51 -10.53 14.56
CA ILE A 344 12.16 -10.61 13.24
C ILE A 344 13.47 -11.40 13.34
N ALA A 345 14.34 -11.03 14.29
CA ALA A 345 15.61 -11.71 14.50
C ALA A 345 15.42 -13.21 14.83
N ARG A 346 14.41 -13.54 15.65
CA ARG A 346 14.09 -14.93 15.99
C ARG A 346 13.56 -15.72 14.79
N LEU A 347 12.74 -15.10 13.95
CA LEU A 347 12.17 -15.72 12.75
C LEU A 347 13.21 -15.96 11.66
N ALA A 348 14.19 -15.06 11.50
CA ALA A 348 15.28 -15.21 10.52
C ALA A 348 16.20 -16.40 10.81
N GLY A 349 16.20 -16.92 12.03
CA GLY A 349 16.94 -18.11 12.43
C GLY A 349 16.22 -19.45 12.20
N ARG A 350 15.09 -19.47 11.47
CA ARG A 350 14.27 -20.65 11.19
C ARG A 350 14.07 -20.85 9.69
#